data_AF-A0A812STJ5-F1
#
_entry.id   AF-A0A812STJ5-F1
#
_cell.length_a   1.000
_cell.length_b   1.000
_cell.length_c   1.000
_cell.angle_alpha   90.00
_cell.angle_beta   90.00
_cell.angle_gamma   90.00
#
_symmetry.space_group_name_H-M   'P 1'
#
loop_
_entity.id
_entity.type
_entity.pdbx_description
1 polymer ?
#
loop_
_entity_poly.entity_id
_entity_poly.type
_entity_poly.pdbx_seq_one_letter_code
_entity_poly.pdbx_strand_id
1 'polypeptide(L)'
;MLNWLHVHDKLFSWASNNTDKVSQEAKEYWDRLSGEESVQMLQLEEPERTLPVYWHADGVRVYKQQKCWIYSFGCALKKGPSLSSKLFMLLVRENLVWKPFTHDRIAELIGWIQGVLQRGVFPEHDFEGNAWPRGSPEAEKANRPFAGGYKLAFSGFKGDWEARVLLHKLPRSYNHNYICEHCPASKLSGAFNYRNFAPDAPYLQAQFTHNQYLLMTPPELRSSWTHVPGWTKDRNLEDLLHVLHQGVACCVIPALVCAHLEEKFGDALTLKKLDEELQGSAYTVKMMMYWVHAFMSDVAQETAGGPERARLSYAFAQVQWCFDSSGPWLSDFVRDRSVKLGWAFLMMYQCMSAGNMTSAKRNFKIDEDLMKQLGHIASSTHPNTMDSVTCNRYRALLEYGGIF
;
A
#
# COMPACT_ATOMS: atom_id res chain seq x y z
N MET A 1 18.54 -18.11 -0.11
CA MET A 1 17.07 -18.26 -0.14
C MET A 1 16.62 -19.70 -0.38
N LEU A 2 16.96 -20.33 -1.53
CA LEU A 2 16.52 -21.71 -1.83
C LEU A 2 16.97 -22.72 -0.75
N ASN A 3 18.20 -22.60 -0.27
CA ASN A 3 18.69 -23.40 0.86
C ASN A 3 17.89 -23.17 2.16
N TRP A 4 17.42 -21.95 2.41
CA TRP A 4 16.58 -21.65 3.58
C TRP A 4 15.24 -22.38 3.46
N LEU A 5 14.60 -22.35 2.29
CA LEU A 5 13.33 -23.07 2.06
C LEU A 5 13.47 -24.59 2.09
N HIS A 6 14.59 -25.14 1.63
CA HIS A 6 14.77 -26.59 1.59
C HIS A 6 14.85 -27.23 2.98
N VAL A 7 15.41 -26.50 3.97
CA VAL A 7 15.74 -27.04 5.29
C VAL A 7 14.65 -26.75 6.34
N HIS A 8 13.71 -25.84 6.08
CA HIS A 8 13.01 -25.19 7.20
C HIS A 8 11.72 -25.85 7.70
N ASP A 9 11.78 -26.26 8.95
CA ASP A 9 10.68 -26.41 9.91
C ASP A 9 9.88 -25.11 10.19
N LYS A 10 10.42 -23.93 9.86
CA LYS A 10 9.79 -22.62 10.13
C LYS A 10 9.03 -22.04 8.93
N LEU A 11 8.86 -22.80 7.85
CA LEU A 11 8.09 -22.31 6.70
C LEU A 11 6.72 -21.80 7.14
N PHE A 12 6.00 -22.57 7.95
CA PHE A 12 4.64 -22.22 8.36
C PHE A 12 4.58 -21.03 9.32
N SER A 13 5.54 -20.88 10.23
CA SER A 13 5.59 -19.73 11.13
C SER A 13 6.03 -18.45 10.43
N TRP A 14 6.84 -18.56 9.37
CA TRP A 14 7.09 -17.46 8.45
C TRP A 14 5.86 -17.14 7.59
N ALA A 15 5.15 -18.17 7.11
CA ALA A 15 4.04 -18.01 6.18
C ALA A 15 2.79 -17.42 6.84
N SER A 16 2.46 -17.83 8.07
CA SER A 16 1.24 -17.40 8.77
C SER A 16 1.49 -17.08 10.24
N ASN A 17 0.53 -16.39 10.86
CA ASN A 17 0.42 -16.27 12.31
C ASN A 17 -0.29 -17.46 12.96
N ASN A 18 -0.99 -18.29 12.18
CA ASN A 18 -1.62 -19.51 12.63
C ASN A 18 -1.06 -20.70 11.83
N THR A 19 -0.03 -21.36 12.38
CA THR A 19 0.70 -22.44 11.69
C THR A 19 -0.20 -23.62 11.32
N ASP A 20 -1.25 -23.87 12.09
CA ASP A 20 -2.15 -25.01 11.90
C ASP A 20 -3.15 -24.78 10.78
N LYS A 21 -3.32 -23.53 10.33
CA LYS A 21 -4.27 -23.13 9.29
C LYS A 21 -3.63 -22.69 7.98
N VAL A 22 -2.30 -22.80 7.85
CA VAL A 22 -1.57 -22.30 6.67
C VAL A 22 -2.16 -22.80 5.36
N SER A 23 -2.46 -24.10 5.24
CA SER A 23 -3.01 -24.66 3.99
C SER A 23 -4.42 -24.14 3.69
N GLN A 24 -5.26 -24.01 4.72
CA GLN A 24 -6.61 -23.46 4.59
C GLN A 24 -6.56 -21.99 4.17
N GLU A 25 -5.71 -21.20 4.80
CA GLU A 25 -5.52 -19.77 4.49
C GLU A 25 -4.95 -19.57 3.09
N ALA A 26 -4.02 -20.43 2.65
CA ALA A 26 -3.49 -20.41 1.29
C ALA A 26 -4.57 -20.74 0.24
N LYS A 27 -5.39 -21.77 0.49
CA LYS A 27 -6.51 -22.09 -0.40
C LYS A 27 -7.50 -20.93 -0.49
N GLU A 28 -7.93 -20.41 0.66
CA GLU A 28 -8.87 -19.30 0.73
C GLU A 28 -8.34 -18.06 0.01
N TYR A 29 -7.03 -17.78 0.14
CA TYR A 29 -6.37 -16.71 -0.58
C TYR A 29 -6.55 -16.84 -2.10
N TRP A 30 -6.22 -18.01 -2.66
CA TRP A 30 -6.25 -18.19 -4.12
C TRP A 30 -7.67 -18.31 -4.65
N ASP A 31 -8.59 -18.95 -3.91
CA ASP A 31 -10.01 -19.03 -4.28
C ASP A 31 -10.60 -17.63 -4.46
N ARG A 32 -10.27 -16.68 -3.57
CA ARG A 32 -10.72 -15.29 -3.65
C ARG A 32 -10.16 -14.52 -4.84
N LEU A 33 -8.97 -14.89 -5.31
CA LEU A 33 -8.32 -14.24 -6.45
C LEU A 33 -8.44 -15.06 -7.75
N SER A 34 -9.23 -16.13 -7.76
CA SER A 34 -9.36 -17.04 -8.91
C SER A 34 -9.87 -16.36 -10.19
N GLY A 35 -10.62 -15.27 -10.05
CA GLY A 35 -11.10 -14.44 -11.16
C GLY A 35 -10.05 -13.49 -11.75
N GLU A 36 -8.93 -13.27 -11.06
CA GLU A 36 -7.90 -12.33 -11.49
C GLU A 36 -7.02 -12.91 -12.60
N GLU A 37 -6.77 -12.12 -13.65
CA GLU A 37 -5.91 -12.51 -14.79
C GLU A 37 -4.55 -13.04 -14.33
N SER A 38 -3.92 -12.37 -13.34
CA SER A 38 -2.64 -12.80 -12.78
C SER A 38 -2.66 -14.20 -12.18
N VAL A 39 -3.78 -14.61 -11.56
CA VAL A 39 -3.90 -15.93 -10.92
C VAL A 39 -4.20 -17.01 -11.96
N GLN A 40 -5.01 -16.69 -12.96
CA GLN A 40 -5.26 -17.58 -14.09
C GLN A 40 -3.96 -17.90 -14.85
N MET A 41 -3.07 -16.90 -15.01
CA MET A 41 -1.74 -17.09 -15.60
C MET A 41 -0.83 -18.04 -14.81
N LEU A 42 -1.05 -18.20 -13.50
CA LEU A 42 -0.22 -19.07 -12.66
C LEU A 42 -0.57 -20.56 -12.80
N GLN A 43 -1.78 -20.89 -13.27
CA GLN A 43 -2.25 -22.27 -13.46
C GLN A 43 -2.02 -23.16 -12.21
N LEU A 44 -2.52 -22.71 -11.06
CA LEU A 44 -2.27 -23.37 -9.78
C LEU A 44 -3.00 -24.71 -9.67
N GLU A 45 -2.26 -25.81 -9.49
CA GLU A 45 -2.83 -27.16 -9.33
C GLU A 45 -3.20 -27.51 -7.87
N GLU A 46 -2.43 -26.99 -6.89
CA GLU A 46 -2.59 -27.26 -5.45
C GLU A 46 -2.59 -25.94 -4.66
N PRO A 47 -3.68 -25.13 -4.73
CA PRO A 47 -3.72 -23.82 -4.09
C PRO A 47 -3.49 -23.89 -2.57
N GLU A 48 -3.96 -24.93 -1.89
CA GLU A 48 -3.74 -25.16 -0.45
C GLU A 48 -2.28 -25.46 -0.07
N ARG A 49 -1.43 -25.84 -1.03
CA ARG A 49 0.02 -26.04 -0.83
C ARG A 49 0.87 -24.99 -1.54
N THR A 50 0.24 -23.95 -2.08
CA THR A 50 0.91 -22.86 -2.76
C THR A 50 0.83 -21.60 -1.89
N LEU A 51 1.94 -21.14 -1.34
CA LEU A 51 1.98 -19.95 -0.52
C LEU A 51 2.06 -18.68 -1.39
N PRO A 52 1.20 -17.67 -1.17
CA PRO A 52 1.24 -16.41 -1.90
C PRO A 52 2.40 -15.52 -1.44
N VAL A 53 3.24 -15.08 -2.38
CA VAL A 53 4.44 -14.27 -2.10
C VAL A 53 4.30 -12.84 -2.61
N TYR A 54 4.49 -11.89 -1.70
CA TYR A 54 4.74 -10.50 -2.07
C TYR A 54 6.23 -10.25 -2.19
N TRP A 55 6.65 -9.72 -3.33
CA TRP A 55 7.95 -9.09 -3.46
C TRP A 55 7.87 -7.63 -3.04
N HIS A 56 8.96 -7.14 -2.49
CA HIS A 56 9.06 -5.78 -2.01
C HIS A 56 10.39 -5.17 -2.44
N ALA A 57 10.33 -3.98 -3.01
CA ALA A 57 11.50 -3.15 -3.23
C ALA A 57 11.25 -1.74 -2.74
N ASP A 58 12.24 -1.15 -2.08
CA ASP A 58 12.15 0.20 -1.58
C ASP A 58 13.54 0.85 -1.59
N GLY A 59 13.53 2.16 -1.73
CA GLY A 59 14.70 3.00 -1.76
C GLY A 59 14.89 3.71 -0.43
N VAL A 60 15.71 3.16 0.46
CA VAL A 60 15.88 3.64 1.83
C VAL A 60 17.04 4.62 1.93
N ARG A 61 16.79 5.80 2.49
CA ARG A 61 17.80 6.79 2.83
C ARG A 61 18.61 6.30 4.03
N VAL A 62 19.93 6.15 3.87
CA VAL A 62 20.82 5.64 4.92
C VAL A 62 21.53 6.77 5.66
N TYR A 63 22.12 7.71 4.92
CA TYR A 63 22.82 8.85 5.51
C TYR A 63 22.87 10.03 4.55
N LYS A 64 22.35 11.19 4.95
CA LYS A 64 22.22 12.37 4.06
C LYS A 64 21.66 11.94 2.71
N GLN A 65 22.24 12.30 1.58
CA GLN A 65 21.73 11.92 0.25
C GLN A 65 22.05 10.48 -0.16
N GLN A 66 22.72 9.68 0.69
CA GLN A 66 23.01 8.29 0.39
C GLN A 66 21.75 7.44 0.54
N LYS A 67 21.49 6.65 -0.49
CA LYS A 67 20.33 5.77 -0.61
C LYS A 67 20.81 4.34 -0.88
N CYS A 68 20.04 3.38 -0.39
CA CYS A 68 20.21 1.96 -0.71
C CYS A 68 18.86 1.39 -1.16
N TRP A 69 18.90 0.52 -2.15
CA TRP A 69 17.75 -0.29 -2.56
C TRP A 69 17.74 -1.58 -1.78
N ILE A 70 16.63 -1.83 -1.09
CA ILE A 70 16.37 -3.09 -0.42
C ILE A 70 15.37 -3.89 -1.25
N TYR A 71 15.68 -5.17 -1.46
CA TYR A 71 14.76 -6.15 -1.99
C TYR A 71 14.50 -7.21 -0.93
N SER A 72 13.23 -7.53 -0.74
CA SER A 72 12.76 -8.53 0.21
C SER A 72 11.50 -9.19 -0.31
N PHE A 73 11.09 -10.27 0.31
CA PHE A 73 9.82 -10.90 0.02
C PHE A 73 9.17 -11.43 1.29
N GLY A 74 7.85 -11.59 1.29
CA GLY A 74 7.09 -12.09 2.44
C GLY A 74 5.87 -12.85 1.98
N CYS A 75 5.36 -13.72 2.84
CA CYS A 75 4.09 -14.40 2.58
C CYS A 75 2.93 -13.43 2.79
N ALA A 76 1.96 -13.43 1.88
CA ALA A 76 0.79 -12.56 1.99
C ALA A 76 -0.14 -12.91 3.17
N LEU A 77 -0.02 -14.12 3.71
CA LEU A 77 -0.79 -14.60 4.87
C LEU A 77 -0.19 -14.09 6.20
N LYS A 78 1.09 -13.71 6.21
CA LYS A 78 1.79 -13.25 7.41
C LYS A 78 1.49 -11.79 7.70
N LYS A 79 0.95 -11.51 8.89
CA LYS A 79 0.82 -10.15 9.43
C LYS A 79 1.88 -9.90 10.48
N GLY A 80 2.37 -8.66 10.59
CA GLY A 80 3.31 -8.26 11.64
C GLY A 80 4.36 -7.27 11.15
N PRO A 81 5.30 -6.87 12.02
CA PRO A 81 6.40 -6.00 11.65
C PRO A 81 7.29 -6.64 10.58
N SER A 82 7.96 -5.82 9.77
CA SER A 82 8.80 -6.26 8.65
C SER A 82 9.84 -7.31 9.05
N LEU A 83 10.48 -7.16 10.22
CA LEU A 83 11.49 -8.10 10.72
C LEU A 83 10.96 -9.52 10.95
N SER A 84 9.66 -9.67 11.19
CA SER A 84 9.01 -10.96 11.46
C SER A 84 8.30 -11.57 10.24
N SER A 85 8.06 -10.76 9.20
CA SER A 85 7.18 -11.12 8.07
C SER A 85 7.89 -11.12 6.71
N LYS A 86 9.06 -10.49 6.62
CA LYS A 86 9.84 -10.39 5.38
C LYS A 86 11.18 -11.11 5.52
N LEU A 87 11.60 -11.73 4.43
CA LEU A 87 12.94 -12.24 4.23
C LEU A 87 13.71 -11.26 3.36
N PHE A 88 14.87 -10.87 3.85
CA PHE A 88 15.80 -10.02 3.13
C PHE A 88 16.45 -10.82 1.98
N MET A 89 16.49 -10.23 0.79
CA MET A 89 17.15 -10.83 -0.38
C MET A 89 18.43 -10.09 -0.73
N LEU A 90 18.34 -8.78 -0.95
CA LEU A 90 19.42 -7.98 -1.54
C LEU A 90 19.39 -6.55 -1.01
N LEU A 91 20.58 -5.98 -0.81
CA LEU A 91 20.79 -4.56 -0.56
C LEU A 91 21.81 -4.04 -1.56
N VAL A 92 21.44 -3.03 -2.34
CA VAL A 92 22.33 -2.39 -3.32
C VAL A 92 22.46 -0.92 -2.99
N ARG A 93 23.69 -0.41 -2.88
CA ARG A 93 23.89 1.04 -2.71
C ARG A 93 23.52 1.75 -4.00
N GLU A 94 22.80 2.86 -3.90
CA GLU A 94 22.33 3.67 -5.05
C GLU A 94 23.48 4.02 -6.01
N ASN A 95 24.66 4.35 -5.50
CA ASN A 95 25.82 4.73 -6.32
C ASN A 95 26.44 3.57 -7.12
N LEU A 96 26.01 2.34 -6.87
CA LEU A 96 26.39 1.15 -7.65
C LEU A 96 25.27 0.74 -8.63
N VAL A 97 24.11 1.39 -8.58
CA VAL A 97 22.98 1.10 -9.46
C VAL A 97 23.18 1.85 -10.77
N TRP A 98 23.31 1.11 -11.87
CA TRP A 98 23.22 1.66 -13.22
C TRP A 98 21.77 1.60 -13.68
N LYS A 99 21.02 2.70 -13.48
CA LYS A 99 19.59 2.77 -13.81
C LYS A 99 19.37 2.82 -15.33
N PRO A 100 18.38 2.08 -15.88
CA PRO A 100 17.51 1.10 -15.21
C PRO A 100 18.10 -0.33 -15.14
N PHE A 101 19.19 -0.59 -15.86
CA PHE A 101 19.75 -1.93 -16.12
C PHE A 101 19.97 -2.80 -14.87
N THR A 102 20.46 -2.23 -13.77
CA THR A 102 20.65 -3.00 -12.52
C THR A 102 19.31 -3.50 -11.98
N HIS A 103 18.25 -2.69 -12.01
CA HIS A 103 16.92 -3.10 -11.56
C HIS A 103 16.31 -4.14 -12.51
N ASP A 104 16.54 -4.00 -13.81
CA ASP A 104 16.08 -4.97 -14.82
C ASP A 104 16.70 -6.35 -14.57
N ARG A 105 18.02 -6.40 -14.35
CA ARG A 105 18.71 -7.65 -14.06
C ARG A 105 18.26 -8.30 -12.74
N ILE A 106 17.94 -7.48 -11.73
CA ILE A 106 17.37 -7.97 -10.47
C ILE A 106 15.96 -8.55 -10.71
N ALA A 107 15.13 -7.91 -11.55
CA ALA A 107 13.80 -8.41 -11.87
C ALA A 107 13.86 -9.75 -12.65
N GLU A 108 14.81 -9.91 -13.57
CA GLU A 108 15.07 -11.19 -14.24
C GLU A 108 15.46 -12.29 -13.25
N LEU A 109 16.35 -11.99 -12.31
CA LEU A 109 16.74 -12.92 -11.24
C LEU A 109 15.55 -13.28 -10.36
N ILE A 110 14.71 -12.31 -9.99
CA ILE A 110 13.47 -12.54 -9.24
C ILE A 110 12.52 -13.42 -10.06
N GLY A 111 12.42 -13.22 -11.38
CA GLY A 111 11.61 -14.04 -12.27
C GLY A 111 12.05 -15.50 -12.28
N TRP A 112 13.36 -15.75 -12.42
CA TRP A 112 13.92 -17.10 -12.31
C TRP A 112 13.66 -17.71 -10.93
N ILE A 113 13.95 -16.96 -9.86
CA ILE A 113 13.67 -17.38 -8.49
C ILE A 113 12.20 -17.78 -8.35
N GLN A 114 11.28 -16.93 -8.79
CA GLN A 114 9.85 -17.15 -8.65
C GLN A 114 9.38 -18.38 -9.43
N GLY A 115 9.94 -18.60 -10.63
CA GLY A 115 9.69 -19.82 -11.40
C GLY A 115 10.16 -21.09 -10.68
N VAL A 116 11.33 -21.06 -10.02
CA VAL A 116 11.81 -22.16 -9.18
C VAL A 116 10.87 -22.40 -7.99
N LEU A 117 10.50 -21.33 -7.30
CA LEU A 117 9.61 -21.36 -6.14
C LEU A 117 8.22 -21.93 -6.48
N GLN A 118 7.68 -21.58 -7.64
CA GLN A 118 6.36 -22.04 -8.08
C GLN A 118 6.36 -23.52 -8.47
N ARG A 119 7.46 -24.04 -9.02
CA ARG A 119 7.61 -25.49 -9.26
C ARG A 119 7.71 -26.30 -7.98
N GLY A 120 8.16 -25.69 -6.88
CA GLY A 120 8.27 -26.36 -5.58
C GLY A 120 9.44 -27.34 -5.48
N VAL A 121 10.41 -27.31 -6.41
CA VAL A 121 11.58 -28.19 -6.43
C VAL A 121 12.88 -27.41 -6.62
N PHE A 122 13.98 -27.90 -6.03
CA PHE A 122 15.30 -27.33 -6.22
C PHE A 122 15.71 -27.42 -7.71
N PRO A 123 16.23 -26.35 -8.33
CA PRO A 123 16.51 -26.36 -9.76
C PRO A 123 17.74 -27.20 -10.09
N GLU A 124 17.79 -27.76 -11.30
CA GLU A 124 18.97 -28.48 -11.82
C GLU A 124 20.09 -27.56 -12.33
N HIS A 125 19.70 -26.36 -12.73
CA HIS A 125 20.58 -25.35 -13.32
C HIS A 125 20.50 -24.07 -12.49
N ASP A 126 21.57 -23.28 -12.49
CA ASP A 126 21.60 -21.96 -11.89
C ASP A 126 20.82 -20.92 -12.73
N PHE A 127 20.90 -19.66 -12.31
CA PHE A 127 20.25 -18.55 -13.02
C PHE A 127 20.83 -18.27 -14.41
N GLU A 128 22.09 -18.65 -14.65
CA GLU A 128 22.76 -18.50 -15.93
C GLU A 128 22.53 -19.72 -16.85
N GLY A 129 21.82 -20.73 -16.36
CA GLY A 129 21.52 -21.96 -17.09
C GLY A 129 22.63 -23.01 -17.01
N ASN A 130 23.65 -22.83 -16.16
CA ASN A 130 24.71 -23.81 -15.97
C ASN A 130 24.23 -24.90 -15.01
N ALA A 131 24.57 -26.16 -15.29
CA ALA A 131 24.33 -27.25 -14.36
C ALA A 131 25.18 -27.06 -13.09
N TRP A 132 24.64 -27.48 -11.94
CA TRP A 132 25.41 -27.46 -10.69
C TRP A 132 26.68 -28.32 -10.79
N PRO A 133 27.80 -27.89 -10.20
CA PRO A 133 29.02 -28.69 -10.18
C PRO A 133 28.77 -30.07 -9.56
N ARG A 134 29.28 -31.13 -10.18
CA ARG A 134 29.10 -32.50 -9.71
C ARG A 134 29.63 -32.64 -8.28
N GLY A 135 28.77 -33.13 -7.37
CA GLY A 135 29.10 -33.29 -5.95
C GLY A 135 28.92 -32.02 -5.11
N SER A 136 28.39 -30.93 -5.67
CA SER A 136 28.00 -29.77 -4.87
C SER A 136 26.72 -30.05 -4.07
N PRO A 137 26.50 -29.36 -2.94
CA PRO A 137 25.25 -29.46 -2.18
C PRO A 137 23.99 -29.15 -3.00
N GLU A 138 24.10 -28.26 -4.00
CA GLU A 138 23.03 -27.92 -4.92
C GLU A 138 22.73 -29.06 -5.89
N ALA A 139 23.76 -29.70 -6.45
CA ALA A 139 23.60 -30.86 -7.32
C ALA A 139 22.91 -32.03 -6.60
N GLU A 140 23.22 -32.24 -5.31
CA GLU A 140 22.55 -33.26 -4.49
C GLU A 140 21.07 -32.95 -4.22
N LYS A 141 20.72 -31.66 -4.19
CA LYS A 141 19.34 -31.19 -3.93
C LYS A 141 18.50 -31.07 -5.19
N ALA A 142 19.10 -31.03 -6.38
CA ALA A 142 18.40 -30.89 -7.65
C ALA A 142 17.18 -31.83 -7.75
N ASN A 143 16.06 -31.30 -8.22
CA ASN A 143 14.74 -31.94 -8.31
C ASN A 143 14.12 -32.42 -6.99
N ARG A 144 14.74 -32.15 -5.83
CA ARG A 144 14.10 -32.46 -4.54
C ARG A 144 13.07 -31.38 -4.20
N PRO A 145 11.90 -31.77 -3.65
CA PRO A 145 10.89 -30.82 -3.25
C PRO A 145 11.37 -29.89 -2.12
N PHE A 146 10.91 -28.64 -2.14
CA PHE A 146 11.08 -27.71 -1.01
C PHE A 146 10.08 -28.04 0.10
N ALA A 147 10.51 -27.90 1.35
CA ALA A 147 9.62 -27.81 2.53
C ALA A 147 8.43 -28.79 2.52
N GLY A 148 8.67 -30.08 2.27
CA GLY A 148 7.61 -31.08 2.23
C GLY A 148 6.62 -30.92 1.08
N GLY A 149 7.05 -30.38 -0.07
CA GLY A 149 6.26 -30.25 -1.30
C GLY A 149 5.45 -28.94 -1.41
N TYR A 150 5.70 -27.95 -0.56
CA TYR A 150 5.05 -26.64 -0.70
C TYR A 150 5.66 -25.83 -1.84
N LYS A 151 4.79 -25.10 -2.54
CA LYS A 151 5.11 -24.18 -3.64
C LYS A 151 4.94 -22.75 -3.16
N LEU A 152 5.62 -21.80 -3.79
CA LEU A 152 5.48 -20.37 -3.52
C LEU A 152 5.17 -19.69 -4.85
N ALA A 153 4.05 -18.99 -4.97
CA ALA A 153 3.63 -18.32 -6.20
C ALA A 153 3.56 -16.80 -6.04
N PHE A 154 3.82 -16.09 -7.14
CA PHE A 154 3.77 -14.62 -7.14
C PHE A 154 2.36 -14.15 -6.81
N SER A 155 2.28 -13.25 -5.86
CA SER A 155 1.03 -12.66 -5.44
C SER A 155 1.04 -11.15 -5.68
N GLY A 156 2.17 -10.47 -5.58
CA GLY A 156 2.22 -9.06 -5.94
C GLY A 156 3.56 -8.41 -5.65
N PHE A 157 3.71 -7.20 -6.15
CA PHE A 157 4.82 -6.31 -5.87
C PHE A 157 4.37 -5.19 -4.94
N LYS A 158 5.20 -4.87 -3.95
CA LYS A 158 5.02 -3.76 -3.01
C LYS A 158 6.23 -2.84 -3.10
N GLY A 159 5.97 -1.55 -3.23
CA GLY A 159 7.00 -0.53 -3.18
C GLY A 159 6.33 0.83 -3.14
N ASP A 160 7.08 1.83 -2.71
CA ASP A 160 6.62 3.21 -2.82
C ASP A 160 6.48 3.64 -4.29
N TRP A 161 6.01 4.86 -4.51
CA TRP A 161 5.82 5.36 -5.86
C TRP A 161 7.14 5.44 -6.64
N GLU A 162 8.25 5.79 -5.98
CA GLU A 162 9.55 5.87 -6.63
C GLU A 162 10.03 4.49 -7.11
N ALA A 163 9.92 3.47 -6.25
CA ALA A 163 10.24 2.10 -6.60
C ALA A 163 9.39 1.63 -7.78
N ARG A 164 8.08 1.90 -7.78
CA ARG A 164 7.21 1.50 -8.88
C ARG A 164 7.59 2.16 -10.20
N VAL A 165 7.81 3.47 -10.20
CA VAL A 165 8.20 4.20 -11.41
C VAL A 165 9.53 3.68 -11.97
N LEU A 166 10.52 3.44 -11.10
CA LEU A 166 11.85 3.00 -11.53
C LEU A 166 11.89 1.53 -11.96
N LEU A 167 11.29 0.62 -11.19
CA LEU A 167 11.37 -0.83 -11.44
C LEU A 167 10.36 -1.30 -12.49
N HIS A 168 9.23 -0.62 -12.64
CA HIS A 168 8.25 -0.93 -13.68
C HIS A 168 8.31 0.02 -14.87
N LYS A 169 9.26 0.96 -14.85
CA LYS A 169 9.53 1.93 -15.93
C LYS A 169 8.26 2.70 -16.33
N LEU A 170 7.41 3.02 -15.36
CA LEU A 170 6.07 3.56 -15.63
C LEU A 170 6.18 4.92 -16.35
N PRO A 171 5.79 5.00 -17.64
CA PRO A 171 5.87 6.24 -18.41
C PRO A 171 4.68 7.16 -18.11
N ARG A 172 3.66 6.64 -17.41
CA ARG A 172 2.46 7.34 -16.98
C ARG A 172 2.51 7.43 -15.46
N SER A 173 2.86 8.59 -14.91
CA SER A 173 2.98 8.79 -13.47
C SER A 173 2.60 10.21 -13.04
N TYR A 174 2.51 10.47 -11.73
CA TYR A 174 2.08 11.78 -11.19
C TYR A 174 2.87 12.99 -11.74
N ASN A 175 4.15 12.83 -12.06
CA ASN A 175 4.97 13.89 -12.65
C ASN A 175 4.69 14.15 -14.14
N HIS A 176 3.78 13.38 -14.74
CA HIS A 176 3.39 13.47 -16.15
C HIS A 176 1.96 13.98 -16.30
N ASN A 177 1.60 14.32 -17.53
CA ASN A 177 0.23 14.66 -17.89
C ASN A 177 -0.73 13.46 -17.84
N TYR A 178 -0.22 12.25 -17.67
CA TYR A 178 -0.97 11.00 -17.52
C TYR A 178 -0.61 10.39 -16.18
N ILE A 179 -1.55 10.41 -15.24
CA ILE A 179 -1.23 10.15 -13.84
C ILE A 179 -1.39 8.69 -13.42
N CYS A 180 -1.90 7.84 -14.33
CA CYS A 180 -2.29 6.46 -14.04
C CYS A 180 -1.97 5.54 -15.23
N GLU A 181 -1.45 4.36 -14.92
CA GLU A 181 -1.18 3.25 -15.83
C GLU A 181 -2.41 2.39 -16.11
N HIS A 182 -3.45 2.49 -15.27
CA HIS A 182 -4.67 1.72 -15.40
C HIS A 182 -5.72 2.38 -16.30
N CYS A 183 -5.60 3.67 -16.62
CA CYS A 183 -6.65 4.39 -17.33
C CYS A 183 -6.13 5.60 -18.13
N PRO A 184 -6.95 6.19 -19.03
CA PRO A 184 -6.57 7.37 -19.81
C PRO A 184 -6.55 8.69 -19.01
N ALA A 185 -6.71 8.65 -17.68
CA ALA A 185 -6.77 9.84 -16.83
C ALA A 185 -5.58 10.79 -17.09
N SER A 186 -5.91 12.05 -17.33
CA SER A 186 -4.95 13.06 -17.75
C SER A 186 -5.25 14.43 -17.13
N LYS A 187 -4.19 15.23 -16.92
CA LYS A 187 -4.31 16.64 -16.51
C LYS A 187 -4.78 17.54 -17.64
N LEU A 188 -4.49 17.17 -18.89
CA LEU A 188 -4.73 18.01 -20.08
C LEU A 188 -6.04 17.67 -20.79
N SER A 189 -6.55 16.46 -20.59
CA SER A 189 -7.80 16.03 -21.21
C SER A 189 -9.00 16.61 -20.47
N GLY A 190 -9.89 17.29 -21.20
CA GLY A 190 -11.19 17.70 -20.67
C GLY A 190 -12.09 16.49 -20.38
N ALA A 191 -12.11 15.50 -21.28
CA ALA A 191 -12.96 14.32 -21.17
C ALA A 191 -12.45 13.31 -20.12
N PHE A 192 -11.13 13.12 -20.05
CA PHE A 192 -10.50 12.19 -19.11
C PHE A 192 -9.77 12.93 -17.99
N ASN A 193 -10.34 14.03 -17.52
CA ASN A 193 -9.72 14.82 -16.45
C ASN A 193 -9.65 14.00 -15.17
N TYR A 194 -8.44 13.80 -14.63
CA TYR A 194 -8.26 13.03 -13.39
C TYR A 194 -8.92 13.67 -12.15
N ARG A 195 -9.28 14.96 -12.25
CA ARG A 195 -9.98 15.70 -11.18
C ARG A 195 -11.50 15.46 -11.20
N ASN A 196 -12.01 14.74 -12.20
CA ASN A 196 -13.41 14.32 -12.21
C ASN A 196 -13.56 13.09 -11.31
N PHE A 197 -13.87 13.30 -10.03
CA PHE A 197 -14.03 12.20 -9.07
C PHE A 197 -15.44 11.58 -9.09
N ALA A 198 -16.28 11.90 -10.08
CA ALA A 198 -17.63 11.34 -10.19
C ALA A 198 -17.59 9.81 -10.39
N PRO A 199 -18.57 9.05 -9.87
CA PRO A 199 -18.63 7.60 -10.04
C PRO A 199 -18.68 7.14 -11.51
N ASP A 200 -19.19 7.99 -12.39
CA ASP A 200 -19.32 7.79 -13.84
C ASP A 200 -18.22 8.50 -14.64
N ALA A 201 -17.14 8.95 -13.99
CA ALA A 201 -16.05 9.63 -14.67
C ALA A 201 -15.52 8.78 -15.85
N PRO A 202 -15.36 9.37 -17.06
CA PRO A 202 -15.07 8.58 -18.27
C PRO A 202 -13.81 7.72 -18.18
N TYR A 203 -12.79 8.15 -17.42
CA TYR A 203 -11.56 7.37 -17.27
C TYR A 203 -11.75 6.09 -16.44
N LEU A 204 -12.77 6.02 -15.56
CA LEU A 204 -13.09 4.82 -14.79
C LEU A 204 -13.73 3.74 -15.69
N GLN A 205 -14.42 4.16 -16.74
CA GLN A 205 -15.07 3.27 -17.71
C GLN A 205 -14.11 2.79 -18.81
N ALA A 206 -12.94 3.42 -18.92
CA ALA A 206 -11.95 3.15 -19.95
C ALA A 206 -10.65 2.56 -19.37
N GLN A 207 -10.77 1.65 -18.40
CA GLN A 207 -9.59 1.01 -17.81
C GLN A 207 -8.87 0.11 -18.82
N PHE A 208 -7.55 0.18 -18.79
CA PHE A 208 -6.67 -0.63 -19.62
C PHE A 208 -6.52 -2.02 -19.01
N THR A 209 -6.67 -3.05 -19.84
CA THR A 209 -6.23 -4.42 -19.53
C THR A 209 -4.70 -4.49 -19.47
N HIS A 210 -4.16 -5.59 -18.91
CA HIS A 210 -2.72 -5.81 -18.91
C HIS A 210 -2.13 -5.85 -20.34
N ASN A 211 -2.81 -6.54 -21.26
CA ASN A 211 -2.39 -6.62 -22.66
C ASN A 211 -2.41 -5.25 -23.36
N GLN A 212 -3.46 -4.44 -23.15
CA GLN A 212 -3.48 -3.07 -23.68
C GLN A 212 -2.33 -2.24 -23.13
N TYR A 213 -2.02 -2.35 -21.83
CA TYR A 213 -0.87 -1.68 -21.24
C TYR A 213 0.45 -2.10 -21.91
N LEU A 214 0.68 -3.38 -22.15
CA LEU A 214 1.89 -3.86 -22.84
C LEU A 214 1.96 -3.41 -24.30
N LEU A 215 0.82 -3.36 -25.00
CA LEU A 215 0.74 -2.88 -26.37
C LEU A 215 1.06 -1.38 -26.49
N MET A 216 0.56 -0.58 -25.54
CA MET A 216 0.81 0.86 -25.51
C MET A 216 2.19 1.24 -24.95
N THR A 217 2.90 0.30 -24.32
CA THR A 217 4.22 0.54 -23.73
C THR A 217 5.31 0.07 -24.71
N PRO A 218 6.20 0.97 -25.17
CA PRO A 218 7.34 0.60 -26.01
C PRO A 218 8.17 -0.53 -25.37
N PRO A 219 8.68 -1.51 -26.14
CA PRO A 219 9.39 -2.66 -25.59
C PRO A 219 10.50 -2.31 -24.59
N GLU A 220 11.28 -1.27 -24.86
CA GLU A 220 12.37 -0.78 -24.01
C GLU A 220 11.91 -0.18 -22.67
N LEU A 221 10.64 0.26 -22.60
CA LEU A 221 9.99 0.77 -21.40
C LEU A 221 9.10 -0.27 -20.71
N ARG A 222 9.04 -1.51 -21.22
CA ARG A 222 8.31 -2.58 -20.51
C ARG A 222 9.07 -2.98 -19.26
N SER A 223 8.31 -3.24 -18.19
CA SER A 223 8.90 -3.73 -16.94
C SER A 223 9.57 -5.08 -17.16
N SER A 224 10.79 -5.23 -16.66
CA SER A 224 11.47 -6.53 -16.62
C SER A 224 10.81 -7.53 -15.68
N TRP A 225 9.81 -7.10 -14.89
CA TRP A 225 8.96 -8.00 -14.09
C TRP A 225 8.06 -8.89 -14.94
N THR A 226 7.97 -8.66 -16.26
CA THR A 226 7.37 -9.62 -17.21
C THR A 226 8.01 -11.01 -17.17
N HIS A 227 9.23 -11.15 -16.63
CA HIS A 227 9.88 -12.43 -16.37
C HIS A 227 9.34 -13.17 -15.13
N VAL A 228 8.54 -12.51 -14.29
CA VAL A 228 7.98 -13.08 -13.06
C VAL A 228 6.64 -13.75 -13.40
N PRO A 229 6.51 -15.08 -13.27
CA PRO A 229 5.25 -15.77 -13.57
C PRO A 229 4.09 -15.17 -12.77
N GLY A 230 2.96 -14.91 -13.46
CA GLY A 230 1.77 -14.28 -12.88
C GLY A 230 1.88 -12.77 -12.62
N TRP A 231 2.97 -12.11 -13.02
CA TRP A 231 3.03 -10.65 -12.94
C TRP A 231 2.12 -10.01 -13.98
N THR A 232 1.31 -9.06 -13.51
CA THR A 232 0.55 -8.11 -14.32
C THR A 232 0.68 -6.73 -13.71
N LYS A 233 0.35 -5.67 -14.48
CA LYS A 233 0.40 -4.29 -13.96
C LYS A 233 -0.46 -4.10 -12.71
N ASP A 234 -1.57 -4.84 -12.61
CA ASP A 234 -2.55 -4.75 -11.53
C ASP A 234 -2.07 -5.41 -10.23
N ARG A 235 -0.93 -6.12 -10.29
CA ARG A 235 -0.24 -6.68 -9.13
C ARG A 235 0.91 -5.81 -8.64
N ASN A 236 1.11 -4.62 -9.20
CA ASN A 236 1.93 -3.57 -8.61
C ASN A 236 1.07 -2.83 -7.58
N LEU A 237 1.07 -3.33 -6.34
CA LEU A 237 0.14 -2.86 -5.33
C LEU A 237 0.38 -1.38 -5.00
N GLU A 238 -0.72 -0.65 -4.89
CA GLU A 238 -0.72 0.75 -4.47
C GLU A 238 -0.20 0.91 -3.05
N ASP A 239 0.66 1.90 -2.85
CA ASP A 239 1.16 2.23 -1.53
C ASP A 239 0.18 3.14 -0.79
N LEU A 240 -0.74 2.51 -0.05
CA LEU A 240 -1.70 3.23 0.78
C LEU A 240 -1.03 4.15 1.82
N LEU A 241 0.18 3.82 2.29
CA LEU A 241 0.88 4.70 3.23
C LEU A 241 1.19 6.03 2.54
N HIS A 242 1.73 6.01 1.32
CA HIS A 242 2.09 7.23 0.63
C HIS A 242 0.89 7.95 -0.01
N VAL A 243 -0.08 7.22 -0.55
CA VAL A 243 -1.25 7.82 -1.23
C VAL A 243 -2.25 8.36 -0.19
N LEU A 244 -2.62 7.53 0.80
CA LEU A 244 -3.63 7.89 1.77
C LEU A 244 -3.01 8.61 2.97
N HIS A 245 -2.07 7.99 3.70
CA HIS A 245 -1.63 8.53 4.99
C HIS A 245 -0.69 9.73 4.85
N GLN A 246 0.38 9.59 4.08
CA GLN A 246 1.36 10.67 3.86
C GLN A 246 0.96 11.60 2.70
N GLY A 247 -0.08 11.25 1.95
CA GLY A 247 -0.63 12.07 0.88
C GLY A 247 -1.84 12.85 1.36
N VAL A 248 -3.03 12.28 1.22
CA VAL A 248 -4.28 13.01 1.48
C VAL A 248 -4.52 13.26 2.97
N ALA A 249 -4.28 12.28 3.84
CA ALA A 249 -4.57 12.37 5.26
C ALA A 249 -3.71 13.42 5.96
N CYS A 250 -2.41 13.46 5.66
CA CYS A 250 -1.49 14.45 6.25
C CYS A 250 -1.88 15.89 5.91
N CYS A 251 -2.69 16.07 4.87
CA CYS A 251 -3.18 17.35 4.39
C CYS A 251 -4.54 17.71 4.99
N VAL A 252 -5.50 16.77 4.89
CA VAL A 252 -6.90 17.02 5.26
C VAL A 252 -7.11 17.00 6.76
N ILE A 253 -6.43 16.11 7.49
CA ILE A 253 -6.57 16.02 8.95
C ILE A 253 -6.17 17.35 9.60
N PRO A 254 -4.98 17.92 9.33
CA PRO A 254 -4.63 19.23 9.89
C PRO A 254 -5.56 20.35 9.46
N ALA A 255 -5.94 20.39 8.18
CA ALA A 255 -6.83 21.43 7.68
C ALA A 255 -8.19 21.43 8.40
N LEU A 256 -8.75 20.25 8.64
CA LEU A 256 -9.98 20.10 9.42
C LEU A 256 -9.78 20.61 10.84
N VAL A 257 -8.74 20.15 11.53
CA VAL A 257 -8.42 20.55 12.90
C VAL A 257 -8.24 22.07 13.00
N CYS A 258 -7.42 22.67 12.14
CA CYS A 258 -7.19 24.11 12.12
C CYS A 258 -8.47 24.88 11.82
N ALA A 259 -9.25 24.51 10.79
CA ALA A 259 -10.50 25.19 10.46
C ALA A 259 -11.50 25.14 11.62
N HIS A 260 -11.55 24.03 12.35
CA HIS A 260 -12.40 23.90 13.52
C HIS A 260 -11.91 24.78 14.68
N LEU A 261 -10.62 24.78 14.98
CA LEU A 261 -10.04 25.59 16.05
C LEU A 261 -10.11 27.09 15.75
N GLU A 262 -9.94 27.50 14.50
CA GLU A 262 -10.14 28.87 14.03
C GLU A 262 -11.58 29.34 14.27
N GLU A 263 -12.57 28.49 13.97
CA GLU A 263 -13.98 28.82 14.22
C GLU A 263 -14.29 28.86 15.73
N LYS A 264 -13.75 27.92 16.51
CA LYS A 264 -13.97 27.82 17.96
C LYS A 264 -13.37 29.01 18.71
N PHE A 265 -12.17 29.45 18.34
CA PHE A 265 -11.41 30.46 19.08
C PHE A 265 -11.34 31.83 18.41
N GLY A 266 -11.70 31.95 17.13
CA GLY A 266 -11.59 33.19 16.35
C GLY A 266 -10.19 33.78 16.42
N ASP A 267 -10.11 35.10 16.59
CA ASP A 267 -8.85 35.85 16.73
C ASP A 267 -8.04 35.46 17.99
N ALA A 268 -8.64 34.72 18.93
CA ALA A 268 -7.96 34.27 20.15
C ALA A 268 -7.12 33.00 19.93
N LEU A 269 -7.13 32.40 18.73
CA LEU A 269 -6.30 31.26 18.38
C LEU A 269 -4.82 31.71 18.29
N THR A 270 -3.95 31.03 19.04
CA THR A 270 -2.50 31.24 19.00
C THR A 270 -1.80 29.89 18.80
N LEU A 271 -0.55 29.90 18.34
CA LEU A 271 0.25 28.66 18.23
C LEU A 271 0.38 27.92 19.56
N LYS A 272 0.47 28.65 20.68
CA LYS A 272 0.50 28.05 22.02
C LYS A 272 -0.79 27.31 22.35
N LYS A 273 -1.96 27.92 22.06
CA LYS A 273 -3.25 27.24 22.25
C LYS A 273 -3.44 26.05 21.33
N LEU A 274 -2.95 26.15 20.09
CA LEU A 274 -2.94 25.02 19.16
C LEU A 274 -2.12 23.86 19.74
N ASP A 275 -0.92 24.14 20.27
CA ASP A 275 -0.10 23.13 20.92
C ASP A 275 -0.80 22.53 22.15
N GLU A 276 -1.35 23.35 23.04
CA GLU A 276 -2.10 22.92 24.24
C GLU A 276 -3.29 22.01 23.91
N GLU A 277 -4.06 22.30 22.85
CA GLU A 277 -5.22 21.49 22.43
C GLU A 277 -4.78 20.17 21.76
N LEU A 278 -3.61 20.14 21.12
CA LEU A 278 -3.10 18.97 20.39
C LEU A 278 -2.17 18.08 21.23
N GLN A 279 -1.63 18.60 22.33
CA GLN A 279 -0.66 17.91 23.16
C GLN A 279 -1.24 16.59 23.70
N GLY A 280 -0.55 15.48 23.45
CA GLY A 280 -0.95 14.14 23.92
C GLY A 280 -2.05 13.45 23.11
N SER A 281 -2.49 14.01 21.98
CA SER A 281 -3.57 13.44 21.16
C SER A 281 -3.13 12.89 19.80
N ALA A 282 -1.90 13.19 19.36
CA ALA A 282 -1.37 12.79 18.04
C ALA A 282 -0.15 11.86 18.16
N TYR A 283 -0.36 10.57 17.87
CA TYR A 283 0.70 9.54 17.92
C TYR A 283 1.07 9.02 16.52
N THR A 284 0.07 8.78 15.65
CA THR A 284 0.30 8.41 14.25
C THR A 284 -0.81 9.01 13.39
N VAL A 285 -0.55 9.29 12.10
CA VAL A 285 -1.56 9.82 11.17
C VAL A 285 -2.83 8.95 11.15
N LYS A 286 -2.65 7.64 11.21
CA LYS A 286 -3.74 6.65 11.32
C LYS A 286 -4.62 6.91 12.55
N MET A 287 -4.03 7.13 13.72
CA MET A 287 -4.79 7.46 14.93
C MET A 287 -5.40 8.85 14.86
N MET A 288 -4.75 9.80 14.19
CA MET A 288 -5.32 11.13 13.96
C MET A 288 -6.60 11.07 13.12
N MET A 289 -6.75 10.12 12.18
CA MET A 289 -8.00 9.94 11.44
C MET A 289 -9.18 9.68 12.38
N TYR A 290 -9.00 8.75 13.32
CA TYR A 290 -10.02 8.41 14.32
C TYR A 290 -10.24 9.55 15.32
N TRP A 291 -9.15 10.14 15.81
CA TRP A 291 -9.22 11.24 16.76
C TRP A 291 -9.91 12.47 16.19
N VAL A 292 -9.59 12.87 14.95
CA VAL A 292 -10.26 14.01 14.30
C VAL A 292 -11.75 13.74 14.15
N HIS A 293 -12.17 12.50 13.87
CA HIS A 293 -13.59 12.20 13.86
C HIS A 293 -14.24 12.35 15.25
N ALA A 294 -13.63 11.79 16.29
CA ALA A 294 -14.15 11.93 17.66
C ALA A 294 -14.19 13.40 18.11
N PHE A 295 -13.08 14.11 17.94
CA PHE A 295 -12.97 15.54 18.20
C PHE A 295 -14.06 16.33 17.48
N MET A 296 -14.20 16.16 16.16
CA MET A 296 -15.23 16.87 15.40
C MET A 296 -16.64 16.52 15.87
N SER A 297 -16.91 15.29 16.29
CA SER A 297 -18.24 14.87 16.71
C SER A 297 -18.67 15.52 18.02
N ASP A 298 -17.74 15.70 18.96
CA ASP A 298 -18.01 16.30 20.27
C ASP A 298 -18.39 17.79 20.17
N VAL A 299 -17.88 18.49 19.15
CA VAL A 299 -18.00 19.96 19.01
C VAL A 299 -18.66 20.40 17.69
N ALA A 300 -19.17 19.45 16.89
CA ALA A 300 -19.78 19.74 15.58
C ALA A 300 -21.03 20.62 15.67
N GLN A 301 -21.80 20.51 16.75
CA GLN A 301 -23.06 21.25 16.87
C GLN A 301 -22.84 22.75 17.18
N GLU A 302 -21.65 23.11 17.66
CA GLU A 302 -21.36 24.46 18.14
C GLU A 302 -20.71 25.36 17.07
N THR A 303 -20.35 24.81 15.91
CA THR A 303 -19.57 25.53 14.87
C THR A 303 -20.25 25.51 13.50
N ALA A 304 -20.18 26.62 12.77
CA ALA A 304 -20.76 26.72 11.43
C ALA A 304 -20.07 25.74 10.45
N GLY A 305 -20.84 24.86 9.81
CA GLY A 305 -20.31 23.79 8.96
C GLY A 305 -19.68 22.61 9.72
N GLY A 306 -19.82 22.57 11.05
CA GLY A 306 -19.33 21.49 11.91
C GLY A 306 -19.91 20.11 11.56
N PRO A 307 -21.23 19.96 11.30
CA PRO A 307 -21.82 18.68 10.91
C PRO A 307 -21.24 18.12 9.61
N GLU A 308 -20.99 18.96 8.61
CA GLU A 308 -20.37 18.56 7.34
C GLU A 308 -18.92 18.09 7.55
N ARG A 309 -18.14 18.83 8.34
CA ARG A 309 -16.76 18.44 8.70
C ARG A 309 -16.72 17.12 9.48
N ALA A 310 -17.66 16.89 10.40
CA ALA A 310 -17.79 15.64 11.14
C ALA A 310 -18.17 14.45 10.24
N ARG A 311 -19.03 14.65 9.24
CA ARG A 311 -19.32 13.64 8.22
C ARG A 311 -18.07 13.32 7.37
N LEU A 312 -17.21 14.30 7.09
CA LEU A 312 -15.96 14.08 6.34
C LEU A 312 -15.02 13.16 7.09
N SER A 313 -14.76 13.54 8.34
CA SER A 313 -13.84 12.83 9.21
C SER A 313 -14.38 11.43 9.50
N TYR A 314 -15.70 11.27 9.63
CA TYR A 314 -16.34 9.97 9.75
C TYR A 314 -16.09 9.07 8.53
N ALA A 315 -16.34 9.57 7.31
CA ALA A 315 -16.11 8.79 6.09
C ALA A 315 -14.65 8.34 6.00
N PHE A 316 -13.72 9.24 6.33
CA PHE A 316 -12.29 8.97 6.31
C PHE A 316 -11.87 7.93 7.37
N ALA A 317 -12.33 8.09 8.60
CA ALA A 317 -12.09 7.14 9.69
C ALA A 317 -12.69 5.75 9.36
N GLN A 318 -13.86 5.71 8.72
CA GLN A 318 -14.51 4.46 8.35
C GLN A 318 -13.78 3.72 7.23
N VAL A 319 -13.19 4.43 6.26
CA VAL A 319 -12.29 3.79 5.27
C VAL A 319 -11.11 3.12 5.99
N GLN A 320 -10.48 3.82 6.93
CA GLN A 320 -9.37 3.25 7.70
C GLN A 320 -9.82 2.05 8.54
N TRP A 321 -10.99 2.14 9.18
CA TRP A 321 -11.55 1.05 9.97
C TRP A 321 -11.82 -0.19 9.14
N CYS A 322 -12.34 -0.02 7.92
CA CYS A 322 -12.57 -1.13 7.00
C CYS A 322 -11.26 -1.86 6.67
N PHE A 323 -10.15 -1.12 6.44
CA PHE A 323 -8.84 -1.72 6.23
C PHE A 323 -8.28 -2.40 7.48
N ASP A 324 -8.46 -1.80 8.65
CA ASP A 324 -7.94 -2.34 9.92
C ASP A 324 -8.65 -3.62 10.35
N SER A 325 -9.99 -3.61 10.30
CA SER A 325 -10.84 -4.72 10.74
C SER A 325 -10.77 -5.93 9.81
N SER A 326 -10.56 -5.70 8.52
CA SER A 326 -10.55 -6.76 7.51
C SER A 326 -9.13 -7.28 7.22
N GLY A 327 -8.11 -6.54 7.64
CA GLY A 327 -6.70 -6.86 7.38
C GLY A 327 -6.37 -6.77 5.89
N PRO A 328 -5.51 -7.67 5.35
CA PRO A 328 -5.15 -7.63 3.93
C PRO A 328 -6.31 -8.04 2.99
N TRP A 329 -7.43 -8.49 3.53
CA TRP A 329 -8.57 -9.02 2.77
C TRP A 329 -9.80 -8.18 2.99
N LEU A 330 -10.29 -7.51 1.95
CA LEU A 330 -11.61 -6.88 2.00
C LEU A 330 -12.61 -7.86 1.39
N SER A 331 -13.67 -8.22 2.10
CA SER A 331 -14.81 -8.87 1.46
C SER A 331 -15.42 -7.93 0.42
N ASP A 332 -16.18 -8.45 -0.56
CA ASP A 332 -16.85 -7.59 -1.55
C ASP A 332 -17.66 -6.48 -0.87
N PHE A 333 -18.39 -6.83 0.19
CA PHE A 333 -19.13 -5.86 0.99
C PHE A 333 -18.22 -4.77 1.60
N VAL A 334 -17.11 -5.15 2.23
CA VAL A 334 -16.20 -4.17 2.83
C VAL A 334 -15.50 -3.34 1.76
N ARG A 335 -15.07 -3.94 0.65
CA ARG A 335 -14.48 -3.23 -0.49
C ARG A 335 -15.45 -2.19 -1.01
N ASP A 336 -16.68 -2.59 -1.32
CA ASP A 336 -17.70 -1.70 -1.89
C ASP A 336 -18.05 -0.58 -0.90
N ARG A 337 -18.12 -0.89 0.40
CA ARG A 337 -18.29 0.11 1.46
C ARG A 337 -17.11 1.09 1.51
N SER A 338 -15.87 0.60 1.52
CA SER A 338 -14.67 1.43 1.51
C SER A 338 -14.61 2.35 0.30
N VAL A 339 -14.95 1.84 -0.89
CA VAL A 339 -15.01 2.62 -2.14
C VAL A 339 -16.05 3.72 -2.03
N LYS A 340 -17.27 3.39 -1.58
CA LYS A 340 -18.34 4.39 -1.39
C LYS A 340 -17.95 5.48 -0.40
N LEU A 341 -17.34 5.11 0.74
CA LEU A 341 -16.87 6.06 1.75
C LEU A 341 -15.72 6.93 1.22
N GLY A 342 -14.77 6.33 0.49
CA GLY A 342 -13.68 7.04 -0.16
C GLY A 342 -14.19 8.05 -1.19
N TRP A 343 -15.19 7.68 -2.00
CA TRP A 343 -15.85 8.59 -2.94
C TRP A 343 -16.60 9.71 -2.25
N ALA A 344 -17.39 9.40 -1.21
CA ALA A 344 -18.08 10.43 -0.43
C ALA A 344 -17.08 11.47 0.13
N PHE A 345 -15.94 10.98 0.62
CA PHE A 345 -14.84 11.83 1.07
C PHE A 345 -14.28 12.70 -0.07
N LEU A 346 -13.95 12.12 -1.23
CA LEU A 346 -13.37 12.86 -2.37
C LEU A 346 -14.32 13.90 -2.94
N MET A 347 -15.61 13.56 -3.07
CA MET A 347 -16.66 14.48 -3.50
C MET A 347 -16.77 15.68 -2.57
N MET A 348 -16.81 15.44 -1.26
CA MET A 348 -16.93 16.54 -0.33
C MET A 348 -15.65 17.39 -0.26
N TYR A 349 -14.47 16.78 -0.35
CA TYR A 349 -13.20 17.49 -0.52
C TYR A 349 -13.21 18.40 -1.77
N GLN A 350 -13.73 17.90 -2.90
CA GLN A 350 -13.89 18.69 -4.11
C GLN A 350 -14.87 19.85 -3.93
N CYS A 351 -16.02 19.64 -3.27
CA CYS A 351 -16.99 20.69 -2.97
C CYS A 351 -16.38 21.81 -2.11
N MET A 352 -15.66 21.45 -1.04
CA MET A 352 -14.97 22.43 -0.18
C MET A 352 -13.90 23.20 -0.95
N SER A 353 -13.15 22.51 -1.82
CA SER A 353 -12.11 23.13 -2.64
C SER A 353 -12.70 24.13 -3.65
N ALA A 354 -13.84 23.79 -4.26
CA ALA A 354 -14.53 24.64 -5.23
C ALA A 354 -15.11 25.91 -4.57
N GLY A 355 -15.72 25.77 -3.38
CA GLY A 355 -16.29 26.90 -2.64
C GLY A 355 -15.23 27.93 -2.19
N ASN A 356 -13.99 27.50 -1.98
CA ASN A 356 -12.91 28.40 -1.57
C ASN A 356 -12.24 29.15 -2.73
N MET A 357 -12.39 28.70 -3.99
CA MET A 357 -11.78 29.37 -5.16
C MET A 357 -12.33 30.79 -5.42
N THR A 358 -13.51 31.12 -4.92
CA THR A 358 -14.10 32.46 -5.05
C THR A 358 -13.67 33.42 -3.96
N SER A 359 -13.14 32.93 -2.85
CA SER A 359 -12.65 33.76 -1.75
C SER A 359 -11.15 33.97 -1.91
N ALA A 360 -10.71 35.21 -2.15
CA ALA A 360 -9.30 35.55 -2.36
C ALA A 360 -8.36 35.27 -1.15
N LYS A 361 -8.86 34.68 -0.06
CA LYS A 361 -8.15 34.60 1.22
C LYS A 361 -7.84 33.21 1.77
N ARG A 362 -8.34 32.11 1.22
CA ARG A 362 -8.03 30.77 1.78
C ARG A 362 -7.87 29.73 0.69
N ASN A 363 -6.72 29.75 0.02
CA ASN A 363 -6.27 28.54 -0.63
C ASN A 363 -6.00 27.53 0.48
N PHE A 364 -6.57 26.32 0.41
CA PHE A 364 -6.07 25.14 1.14
C PHE A 364 -4.67 24.76 0.64
N LYS A 365 -3.77 25.74 0.50
CA LYS A 365 -2.36 25.55 0.26
C LYS A 365 -1.78 25.33 1.64
N ILE A 366 -1.65 24.05 1.99
CA ILE A 366 -1.11 23.62 3.26
C ILE A 366 0.31 24.19 3.39
N ASP A 367 0.52 24.96 4.45
CA ASP A 367 1.78 25.63 4.75
C ASP A 367 2.84 24.59 5.14
N GLU A 368 4.01 24.69 4.53
CA GLU A 368 5.15 23.80 4.75
C GLU A 368 5.62 23.84 6.22
N ASP A 369 5.46 24.98 6.90
CA ASP A 369 5.86 25.14 8.29
C ASP A 369 4.85 24.50 9.27
N LEU A 370 3.56 24.48 8.94
CA LEU A 370 2.54 23.72 9.68
C LEU A 370 2.81 22.20 9.56
N MET A 371 3.22 21.75 8.37
CA MET A 371 3.60 20.35 8.15
C MET A 371 4.85 19.95 8.94
N LYS A 372 5.84 20.85 9.08
CA LYS A 372 7.03 20.61 9.91
C LYS A 372 6.67 20.53 11.39
N GLN A 373 5.79 21.40 11.90
CA GLN A 373 5.37 21.39 13.30
C GLN A 373 4.55 20.15 13.66
N LEU A 374 3.60 19.76 12.82
CA LEU A 374 2.79 18.54 13.03
C LEU A 374 3.61 17.25 12.86
N GLY A 375 4.56 17.26 11.92
CA GLY A 375 5.56 16.19 11.80
C GLY A 375 6.42 16.09 13.07
N HIS A 376 6.77 17.21 13.70
CA HIS A 376 7.53 17.22 14.94
C HIS A 376 6.74 16.62 16.11
N ILE A 377 5.46 16.99 16.25
CA ILE A 377 4.54 16.43 17.27
C ILE A 377 4.37 14.91 17.07
N ALA A 378 4.10 14.46 15.85
CA ALA A 378 3.94 13.03 15.53
C ALA A 378 5.25 12.22 15.65
N SER A 379 6.41 12.85 15.52
CA SER A 379 7.72 12.19 15.64
C SER A 379 8.18 11.98 17.09
N SER A 380 7.60 12.72 18.05
CA SER A 380 7.95 12.68 19.47
C SER A 380 7.30 11.53 20.27
N THR A 381 6.46 10.74 19.61
CA THR A 381 5.56 9.75 20.22
C THR A 381 5.76 8.34 19.65
N HIS A 382 6.78 7.61 20.12
CA HIS A 382 6.95 6.16 19.84
C HIS A 382 7.92 5.48 20.85
N PRO A 383 7.95 4.14 21.03
CA PRO A 383 6.90 3.12 21.24
C PRO A 383 6.88 2.64 22.71
N ASN A 384 5.77 2.71 23.44
CA ASN A 384 5.56 1.78 24.58
C ASN A 384 4.09 1.62 25.01
N THR A 385 3.13 2.07 24.21
CA THR A 385 1.73 2.16 24.65
C THR A 385 0.76 1.64 23.60
N MET A 386 1.08 0.48 22.99
CA MET A 386 0.05 -0.28 22.28
C MET A 386 -0.94 -0.97 23.25
N ASP A 387 -0.57 -1.16 24.52
CA ASP A 387 -1.40 -1.90 25.48
C ASP A 387 -2.38 -1.03 26.29
N SER A 388 -2.32 0.30 26.20
CA SER A 388 -3.08 1.20 27.11
C SER A 388 -4.30 1.89 26.51
N VAL A 389 -4.51 1.87 25.18
CA VAL A 389 -5.75 2.37 24.58
C VAL A 389 -6.81 1.28 24.66
N THR A 390 -7.38 1.14 25.85
CA THR A 390 -8.40 0.14 26.19
C THR A 390 -9.57 0.16 25.22
N CYS A 391 -10.00 -1.03 24.81
CA CYS A 391 -11.14 -1.34 23.93
C CYS A 391 -12.48 -0.63 24.28
N ASN A 392 -12.59 0.04 25.43
CA ASN A 392 -13.82 0.68 25.89
C ASN A 392 -14.20 1.94 25.10
N ARG A 393 -13.23 2.74 24.62
CA ARG A 393 -13.53 3.88 23.72
C ARG A 393 -13.89 3.45 22.29
N TYR A 394 -13.30 2.35 21.82
CA TYR A 394 -13.70 1.72 20.55
C TYR A 394 -15.10 1.11 20.61
N ARG A 395 -15.54 0.62 21.78
CA ARG A 395 -16.87 0.03 21.96
C ARG A 395 -18.01 1.06 21.93
N ALA A 396 -17.78 2.28 22.44
CA ALA A 396 -18.74 3.39 22.35
C ALA A 396 -18.97 3.87 20.88
N LEU A 397 -17.95 3.77 20.02
CA LEU A 397 -18.06 4.04 18.58
C LEU A 397 -18.86 2.97 17.82
N LEU A 398 -18.95 1.74 18.34
CA LEU A 398 -19.72 0.63 17.74
C LEU A 398 -21.22 0.72 18.03
N GLU A 399 -21.63 1.33 19.16
CA GLU A 399 -23.03 1.45 19.55
C GLU A 399 -23.78 2.56 18.79
N TYR A 400 -23.07 3.51 18.17
CA TYR A 400 -23.63 4.59 17.34
C TYR A 400 -23.80 4.23 15.85
N GLY A 401 -23.52 2.99 15.44
CA GLY A 401 -23.61 2.53 14.04
C GLY A 401 -25.02 2.38 13.45
N GLY A 402 -26.06 2.87 14.14
CA GLY A 402 -27.46 2.77 13.73
C GLY A 402 -27.97 3.99 12.96
N ILE A 403 -27.21 4.54 12.01
CA ILE A 403 -27.74 5.51 11.04
C ILE A 403 -27.05 5.27 9.70
N PHE A 404 -27.64 4.41 8.88
CA PHE A 404 -27.87 4.53 7.43
C PHE A 404 -28.80 3.41 6.98
#